data_AF-Q2EG21-F1
#
_entry.id   AF-Q2EG21-F1
#
_cell.length_a   1.000
_cell.length_b   1.000
_cell.length_c   1.000
_cell.angle_alpha   90.00
_cell.angle_beta   90.00
_cell.angle_gamma   90.00
#
_symmetry.space_group_name_H-M   'P 1'
#
loop_
_entity.id
_entity.type
_entity.pdbx_description
1 polymer ?
#
loop_
_entity_poly.entity_id
_entity_poly.type
_entity_poly.pdbx_seq_one_letter_code
_entity_poly.pdbx_strand_id
1 'polypeptide(L)'
;PCQNDGQCQEQGATFTCECEVGYGGDLCTEPRDVPPPRKPASNPVAILLGLLVPVVVVVLAMTRECIYRMRRKREKMQSQERDRLARLVDTDIVLDCAS
;
A
#
# COMPACT_ATOMS: atom_id res chain seq x y z
N PRO A 1 43.28 25.58 8.65
CA PRO A 1 41.99 25.63 9.41
C PRO A 1 40.85 25.89 8.44
N CYS A 2 39.85 25.01 8.40
CA CYS A 2 38.70 25.12 7.49
C CYS A 2 37.51 25.71 8.24
N GLN A 3 36.72 26.56 7.59
CA GLN A 3 35.52 27.19 8.14
C GLN A 3 34.24 26.54 7.58
N ASN A 4 33.08 26.91 8.12
CA ASN A 4 31.76 26.52 7.61
C ASN A 4 31.62 25.00 7.40
N ASP A 5 31.98 24.24 8.43
CA ASP A 5 31.94 22.77 8.44
C ASP A 5 32.80 22.07 7.36
N GLY A 6 33.75 22.80 6.75
CA GLY A 6 34.69 22.23 5.79
C GLY A 6 35.64 21.20 6.44
N GLN A 7 35.90 20.09 5.73
CA GLN A 7 36.84 19.06 6.16
C GLN A 7 38.28 19.42 5.80
N CYS A 8 39.18 19.23 6.76
CA CYS A 8 40.61 19.42 6.55
C CYS A 8 41.23 18.11 6.05
N GLN A 9 41.83 18.14 4.86
CA GLN A 9 42.64 17.06 4.33
C GLN A 9 44.12 17.44 4.38
N GLU A 10 44.93 16.63 5.07
CA GLU A 10 46.38 16.80 5.12
C GLU A 10 47.05 16.26 3.85
N GLN A 11 47.97 17.03 3.28
CA GLN A 11 48.78 16.68 2.12
C GLN A 11 50.28 16.80 2.48
N GLY A 12 50.74 15.94 3.39
CA GLY A 12 52.14 15.93 3.84
C GLY A 12 52.48 17.14 4.70
N ALA A 13 53.17 18.14 4.12
CA ALA A 13 53.51 19.38 4.82
C ALA A 13 52.49 20.51 4.61
N THR A 14 51.47 20.29 3.77
CA THR A 14 50.40 21.25 3.47
C THR A 14 49.03 20.68 3.84
N PHE A 15 47.99 21.51 3.81
CA PHE A 15 46.60 21.08 3.99
C PHE A 15 45.71 21.71 2.92
N THR A 16 44.60 21.05 2.64
CA THR A 16 43.53 21.56 1.77
C THR A 16 42.18 21.42 2.45
N CYS A 17 41.27 22.35 2.23
CA CYS A 17 39.91 22.28 2.76
C CYS A 17 38.93 21.75 1.70
N GLU A 18 38.16 20.74 2.07
CA GLU A 18 36.99 20.27 1.34
C GLU A 18 35.76 20.99 1.88
N CYS A 19 35.20 21.91 1.09
CA CYS A 19 34.13 22.79 1.53
C CYS A 19 32.74 22.19 1.35
N GLU A 20 31.86 22.46 2.31
CA GLU A 20 30.46 22.08 2.24
C GLU A 20 29.69 22.83 1.15
N VAL A 21 28.54 22.27 0.78
CA VAL A 21 27.66 22.84 -0.24
C VAL A 21 27.25 24.26 0.16
N GLY A 22 27.58 25.23 -0.69
CA GLY A 22 27.29 26.65 -0.44
C GLY A 22 28.50 27.48 -0.05
N TYR A 23 29.68 26.89 0.08
CA TYR A 23 30.92 27.59 0.43
C TYR A 23 32.08 27.22 -0.50
N GLY A 24 33.11 28.07 -0.54
CA GLY A 24 34.30 27.92 -1.36
C GLY A 24 35.48 28.77 -0.86
N GLY A 25 36.55 28.80 -1.68
CA GLY A 25 37.83 29.39 -1.31
C GLY A 25 38.71 28.41 -0.50
N ASP A 26 39.98 28.75 -0.32
CA ASP A 26 40.98 27.84 0.28
C ASP A 26 40.68 27.43 1.73
N LEU A 27 39.89 28.25 2.44
CA LEU A 27 39.47 28.02 3.83
C LEU A 27 37.95 27.92 3.99
N CYS A 28 37.19 27.78 2.90
CA CYS A 28 35.73 27.69 2.89
C CYS A 28 35.01 28.92 3.44
N THR A 29 35.62 30.11 3.36
CA THR A 29 35.04 31.37 3.87
C THR A 29 34.19 32.11 2.85
N GLU A 30 34.28 31.75 1.57
CA GLU A 30 33.55 32.44 0.50
C GLU A 30 32.19 31.78 0.29
N PRO A 31 31.07 32.53 0.34
CA PRO A 31 29.76 31.97 0.00
C PRO A 31 29.67 31.66 -1.49
N ARG A 32 28.96 30.58 -1.84
CA ARG A 32 28.68 30.17 -3.22
C ARG A 32 27.19 30.00 -3.45
N ASP A 33 26.72 30.57 -4.54
CA ASP A 33 25.36 30.35 -5.03
C ASP A 33 25.21 28.91 -5.50
N VAL A 34 24.53 28.09 -4.71
CA VAL A 34 24.19 26.71 -5.09
C VAL A 34 22.80 26.72 -5.71
N PRO A 35 22.65 26.23 -6.96
CA PRO A 35 21.33 26.09 -7.55
C PRO A 35 20.49 25.10 -6.74
N PRO A 36 19.16 25.31 -6.65
CA PRO A 36 18.30 24.47 -5.84
C PRO A 36 18.42 22.99 -6.26
N PRO A 37 18.39 22.05 -5.30
CA PRO A 37 18.50 20.63 -5.60
C PRO A 37 17.38 20.22 -6.54
N ARG A 38 17.73 19.61 -7.67
CA ARG A 38 16.76 19.06 -8.62
C ARG A 38 16.07 17.88 -7.95
N LYS A 39 14.77 18.00 -7.65
CA LYS A 39 13.97 16.89 -7.12
C LYS A 39 14.08 15.70 -8.06
N PRO A 40 14.22 14.46 -7.55
CA PRO A 40 14.24 13.28 -8.41
C PRO A 40 12.93 13.24 -9.20
N ALA A 41 13.03 13.02 -10.51
CA ALA A 41 11.87 12.94 -11.38
C ALA A 41 10.93 11.83 -10.88
N SER A 42 9.68 12.18 -10.62
CA SER A 42 8.64 11.24 -10.21
C SER A 42 8.52 10.12 -11.23
N ASN A 43 8.78 8.87 -10.83
CA ASN A 43 8.66 7.73 -11.72
C ASN A 43 7.18 7.36 -11.88
N PRO A 44 6.57 7.50 -13.07
CA PRO A 44 5.17 7.18 -13.28
C PRO A 44 4.84 5.71 -12.95
N VAL A 45 5.82 4.81 -13.03
CA VAL A 45 5.67 3.40 -12.67
C VAL A 45 5.37 3.22 -11.18
N ALA A 46 6.00 4.01 -10.31
CA ALA A 46 5.76 3.93 -8.87
C ALA A 46 4.32 4.38 -8.51
N ILE A 47 3.82 5.41 -9.20
CA ILE A 47 2.44 5.91 -9.04
C ILE A 47 1.45 4.86 -9.57
N LEU A 48 1.73 4.27 -10.73
CA LEU A 48 0.89 3.26 -11.35
C LEU A 48 0.76 2.02 -10.44
N LEU A 49 1.87 1.51 -9.93
CA LEU A 49 1.86 0.38 -8.99
C LEU A 49 1.15 0.75 -7.69
N GLY A 50 1.40 1.95 -7.16
CA GLY A 50 0.78 2.44 -5.93
C GLY A 50 -0.74 2.57 -6.00
N LEU A 51 -1.31 2.80 -7.18
CA LEU A 51 -2.76 2.93 -7.38
C LEU A 51 -3.41 1.61 -7.86
N LEU A 52 -2.78 0.88 -8.78
CA LEU A 52 -3.37 -0.32 -9.33
C LEU A 52 -3.42 -1.47 -8.33
N VAL A 53 -2.37 -1.65 -7.53
CA VAL A 53 -2.29 -2.74 -6.54
C VAL A 53 -3.42 -2.65 -5.49
N PRO A 54 -3.66 -1.53 -4.80
CA PRO A 54 -4.75 -1.45 -3.83
C PRO A 54 -6.13 -1.60 -4.48
N VAL A 55 -6.34 -1.07 -5.70
CA VAL A 55 -7.61 -1.24 -6.42
C VAL A 55 -7.88 -2.72 -6.70
N VAL A 56 -6.89 -3.47 -7.19
CA VAL A 56 -7.03 -4.91 -7.43
C VAL A 56 -7.34 -5.66 -6.14
N VAL A 57 -6.63 -5.37 -5.04
CA VAL A 57 -6.86 -6.01 -3.74
C VAL A 57 -8.28 -5.73 -3.23
N VAL A 58 -8.76 -4.49 -3.33
CA VAL A 58 -10.12 -4.11 -2.93
C VAL A 58 -11.17 -4.82 -3.80
N VAL A 59 -10.99 -4.86 -5.12
CA VAL A 59 -11.90 -5.57 -6.02
C VAL A 59 -11.94 -7.06 -5.70
N LEU A 60 -10.81 -7.69 -5.42
CA LEU A 60 -10.74 -9.10 -5.01
C LEU A 60 -11.42 -9.34 -3.66
N ALA A 61 -11.22 -8.46 -2.68
CA ALA A 61 -11.89 -8.55 -1.38
C ALA A 61 -13.42 -8.39 -1.52
N MET A 62 -13.86 -7.39 -2.29
CA MET A 62 -15.29 -7.12 -2.51
C MET A 62 -15.97 -8.23 -3.31
N THR A 63 -15.33 -8.75 -4.36
CA THR A 63 -15.85 -9.88 -5.12
C THR A 63 -15.94 -11.15 -4.27
N ARG A 64 -14.91 -11.44 -3.46
CA ARG A 64 -14.93 -12.55 -2.49
C ARG A 64 -16.06 -12.38 -1.48
N GLU A 65 -16.22 -11.20 -0.90
CA GLU A 65 -17.29 -10.89 0.06
C GLU A 65 -18.66 -11.02 -0.59
N CYS A 66 -18.85 -10.51 -1.82
CA CYS A 66 -20.08 -10.68 -2.58
C CYS A 66 -20.37 -12.16 -2.84
N ILE A 67 -19.40 -12.94 -3.32
CA ILE A 67 -19.56 -14.38 -3.57
C ILE A 67 -19.89 -15.11 -2.26
N TYR A 68 -19.18 -14.81 -1.18
CA TYR A 68 -19.41 -15.38 0.14
C TYR A 68 -20.83 -15.09 0.62
N ARG A 69 -21.27 -13.83 0.55
CA ARG A 69 -22.63 -13.42 0.94
C ARG A 69 -23.70 -14.07 0.08
N MET A 70 -23.48 -14.16 -1.24
CA MET A 70 -24.41 -14.80 -2.16
C MET A 70 -24.54 -16.30 -1.89
N ARG A 71 -23.41 -16.99 -1.68
CA ARG A 71 -23.40 -18.41 -1.28
C ARG A 71 -24.12 -18.62 0.03
N ARG A 72 -23.81 -17.81 1.05
CA ARG A 72 -24.47 -17.87 2.36
C ARG A 72 -25.97 -17.62 2.26
N LYS A 73 -26.42 -16.69 1.41
CA LYS A 73 -27.85 -16.43 1.17
C LYS A 73 -28.52 -17.62 0.47
N ARG A 74 -27.85 -18.24 -0.51
CA ARG A 74 -28.34 -19.44 -1.20
C ARG A 74 -28.48 -20.63 -0.26
N GLU A 75 -27.48 -20.86 0.60
CA GLU A 75 -27.53 -21.91 1.64
C GLU A 75 -28.70 -21.70 2.60
N LYS A 76 -28.92 -20.46 3.05
CA LYS A 76 -30.09 -20.10 3.88
C LYS A 76 -31.43 -20.38 3.18
N MET A 77 -31.55 -20.01 1.90
CA MET A 77 -32.77 -20.24 1.12
C MET A 77 -33.04 -21.73 0.91
N GLN A 78 -31.97 -22.51 0.63
CA GLN A 78 -32.05 -23.96 0.46
C GLN A 78 -32.42 -24.68 1.77
N SER A 79 -31.91 -24.20 2.92
CA SER A 79 -32.31 -24.71 4.23
C SER A 79 -33.79 -24.45 4.51
N GLN A 80 -34.28 -23.24 4.23
CA GLN A 80 -35.68 -22.87 4.45
C GLN A 80 -36.64 -23.66 3.56
N GLU A 81 -36.26 -23.91 2.30
CA GLU A 81 -37.05 -24.72 1.37
C GLU A 81 -37.10 -26.20 1.80
N ARG A 82 -35.97 -26.77 2.24
CA ARG A 82 -35.93 -28.13 2.81
C ARG A 82 -36.80 -28.26 4.06
N ASP A 83 -36.75 -27.31 4.98
CA ASP A 83 -37.58 -27.32 6.19
C ASP A 83 -39.07 -27.24 5.85
N ARG A 84 -39.46 -26.45 4.83
CA ARG A 84 -40.85 -26.38 4.36
C ARG A 84 -41.32 -27.70 3.76
N LEU A 85 -40.48 -28.33 2.92
CA LEU A 85 -40.81 -29.61 2.31
C LEU A 85 -40.94 -30.72 3.36
N ALA A 86 -40.06 -30.74 4.36
CA ALA A 86 -40.12 -31.69 5.47
C ALA A 86 -41.44 -31.57 6.26
N ARG A 87 -41.93 -30.34 6.52
CA ARG A 87 -43.23 -30.14 7.18
C ARG A 87 -44.42 -30.59 6.35
N LEU A 88 -44.40 -30.38 5.02
CA LEU A 88 -45.48 -30.83 4.14
C LEU A 88 -45.60 -32.36 4.15
N VAL A 89 -44.47 -33.06 4.05
CA VAL A 89 -44.42 -34.53 4.11
C VAL A 89 -44.93 -35.04 5.46
N ASP A 90 -44.58 -34.40 6.57
CA ASP A 90 -45.08 -34.77 7.90
C ASP A 90 -46.60 -34.65 8.00
N THR A 91 -47.20 -33.56 7.48
CA THR A 91 -48.66 -33.40 7.45
C THR A 91 -49.37 -34.46 6.59
N ASP A 92 -48.81 -34.82 5.43
CA ASP A 92 -49.40 -35.86 4.57
C ASP A 92 -49.38 -37.23 5.27
N ILE A 93 -48.27 -37.57 5.95
CA ILE A 93 -48.14 -38.81 6.73
C ILE A 93 -49.18 -38.87 7.86
N VAL A 94 -49.40 -37.76 8.59
CA VAL A 94 -50.39 -37.71 9.67
C VAL A 94 -51.81 -37.89 9.14
N LEU A 95 -52.11 -37.35 7.96
CA LEU A 95 -53.43 -37.49 7.32
C LEU A 95 -53.70 -38.92 6.86
N ASP A 96 -52.68 -39.60 6.30
CA ASP A 96 -52.77 -41.02 5.93
C ASP A 96 -52.97 -41.93 7.14
N CYS A 97 -52.38 -41.60 8.30
CA CYS A 97 -52.53 -42.39 9.53
C CYS A 97 -53.92 -42.25 10.19
N ALA A 98 -54.72 -41.26 9.79
CA ALA A 98 -56.03 -40.97 10.37
C ALA A 98 -57.21 -41.59 9.60
N SER A 99 -56.96 -42.24 8.46
CA SER A 99 -57.95 -42.98 7.64
C SER A 99 -57.89 -44.49 7.89
#